data_AF-A0AAU7MAQ7-F1
#
_entry.id   AF-A0AAU7MAQ7-F1
#
_cell.length_a   1.000
_cell.length_b   1.000
_cell.length_c   1.000
_cell.angle_alpha   90.00
_cell.angle_beta   90.00
_cell.angle_gamma   90.00
#
_symmetry.space_group_name_H-M   'P 1'
#
loop_
_entity.id
_entity.type
_entity.pdbx_description
1 polymer ?
#
loop_
_entity_poly.entity_id
_entity_poly.type
_entity_poly.pdbx_seq_one_letter_code
_entity_poly.pdbx_strand_id
1 'polypeptide(L)'
;MTRSFTSLDDAEFNQLFRDFRYTAYRLETLQRYDVSYEQDEFARFLAGEARGEFPGIAAWCDTVRAAVSAGKRMHRVHVVAEPLSDYVRFECGWAYEHTVEAGEDVRLIAVSGDDWPAALPHYDYWLFDSSQLVAMHYDEEGRFVSGELISEPEKIVQANLWRDAAVSASIPYRTYAGQLQPSSP
;
A
#
# COMPACT_ATOMS: atom_id res chain seq x y z
N MET A 1 -1.67 13.94 23.53
CA MET A 1 -2.46 14.44 22.39
C MET A 1 -2.11 13.55 21.23
N THR A 2 -3.10 12.85 20.69
CA THR A 2 -2.93 12.08 19.45
C THR A 2 -2.73 13.06 18.31
N ARG A 3 -1.68 12.88 17.51
CA ARG A 3 -1.41 13.74 16.34
C ARG A 3 -2.12 13.15 15.14
N SER A 4 -2.80 13.97 14.36
CA SER A 4 -3.57 13.53 13.20
C SER A 4 -3.24 14.37 11.98
N PHE A 5 -3.24 13.73 10.81
CA PHE A 5 -3.02 14.33 9.51
C PHE A 5 -4.34 14.30 8.74
N THR A 6 -4.70 15.38 8.05
CA THR A 6 -5.96 15.46 7.27
C THR A 6 -5.72 15.53 5.77
N SER A 7 -4.47 15.40 5.33
CA SER A 7 -4.08 15.32 3.92
C SER A 7 -2.93 14.34 3.74
N LEU A 8 -2.91 13.64 2.61
CA LEU A 8 -1.77 12.83 2.19
C LEU A 8 -0.56 13.71 1.82
N ASP A 9 -0.80 14.99 1.49
CA ASP A 9 0.24 15.99 1.22
C ASP A 9 0.78 16.67 2.49
N ASP A 10 0.28 16.29 3.67
CA ASP A 10 0.71 16.88 4.94
C ASP A 10 2.23 16.78 5.10
N ALA A 11 2.88 17.91 5.41
CA ALA A 11 4.34 18.00 5.43
C ALA A 11 4.97 17.13 6.53
N GLU A 12 4.26 16.98 7.66
CA GLU A 12 4.72 16.18 8.81
C GLU A 12 4.52 14.70 8.54
N PHE A 13 3.41 14.31 7.90
CA PHE A 13 3.21 12.94 7.43
C PHE A 13 4.29 12.56 6.41
N ASN A 14 4.51 13.41 5.41
CA ASN A 14 5.55 13.21 4.38
C ASN A 14 6.97 13.21 4.96
N GLN A 15 7.19 13.83 6.11
CA GLN A 15 8.48 13.78 6.80
C GLN A 15 8.80 12.37 7.33
N LEU A 16 7.81 11.55 7.69
CA LEU A 16 8.04 10.17 8.15
C LEU A 16 8.74 9.32 7.08
N PHE A 17 8.39 9.51 5.81
CA PHE A 17 9.03 8.83 4.67
C PHE A 17 10.46 9.31 4.39
N ARG A 18 10.86 10.46 4.92
CA ARG A 18 12.25 10.95 4.83
C ARG A 18 13.07 10.47 6.02
N ASP A 19 12.48 10.50 7.21
CA ASP A 19 13.18 10.35 8.48
C ASP A 19 13.30 8.90 8.98
N PHE A 20 12.50 7.97 8.46
CA PHE A 20 12.63 6.56 8.83
C PHE A 20 14.03 6.03 8.54
N ARG A 21 14.55 5.15 9.40
CA ARG A 21 15.96 4.73 9.39
C ARG A 21 16.19 3.37 8.75
N TYR A 22 15.23 2.46 8.86
CA TYR A 22 15.38 1.07 8.46
C TYR A 22 14.23 0.58 7.60
N THR A 23 12.99 0.74 8.07
CA THR A 23 11.83 0.12 7.42
C THR A 23 10.62 1.04 7.39
N ALA A 24 9.95 1.15 6.24
CA ALA A 24 8.59 1.66 6.13
C ALA A 24 7.69 0.51 5.64
N TYR A 25 6.72 0.12 6.45
CA TYR A 25 5.77 -0.95 6.15
C TYR A 25 4.36 -0.40 5.94
N ARG A 26 3.68 -0.83 4.89
CA ARG A 26 2.28 -0.52 4.58
C ARG A 26 1.44 -1.78 4.61
N LEU A 27 0.32 -1.75 5.34
CA LEU A 27 -0.79 -2.68 5.16
C LEU A 27 -1.94 -1.96 4.45
N GLU A 28 -2.41 -2.55 3.36
CA GLU A 28 -3.59 -2.15 2.58
C GLU A 28 -4.66 -3.23 2.68
N THR A 29 -5.89 -2.80 2.92
CA THR A 29 -7.05 -3.68 3.17
C THR A 29 -8.25 -3.31 2.31
N LEU A 30 -8.25 -2.13 1.68
CA LEU A 30 -9.37 -1.65 0.86
C LEU A 30 -9.22 -2.08 -0.60
N GLN A 31 -10.34 -2.47 -1.19
CA GLN A 31 -10.39 -2.88 -2.60
C GLN A 31 -10.51 -1.70 -3.57
N ARG A 32 -10.50 -0.47 -3.04
CA ARG A 32 -10.59 0.78 -3.78
C ARG A 32 -10.11 1.92 -2.89
N TYR A 33 -9.30 2.80 -3.44
CA TYR A 33 -9.01 4.11 -2.88
C TYR A 33 -9.47 5.19 -3.86
N ASP A 34 -10.11 6.25 -3.37
CA ASP A 34 -10.47 7.41 -4.17
C ASP A 34 -9.40 8.49 -3.98
N VAL A 35 -8.39 8.40 -4.84
CA VAL A 35 -7.23 9.28 -4.84
C VAL A 35 -7.34 10.21 -6.03
N SER A 36 -7.49 11.51 -5.76
CA SER A 36 -7.83 12.51 -6.78
C SER A 36 -6.83 12.58 -7.94
N TYR A 37 -5.53 12.39 -7.69
CA TYR A 37 -4.50 12.43 -8.72
C TYR A 37 -4.46 11.16 -9.60
N GLU A 38 -5.13 10.08 -9.18
CA GLU A 38 -5.20 8.82 -9.95
C GLU A 38 -6.48 8.74 -10.79
N GLN A 39 -7.45 9.66 -10.65
CA GLN A 39 -8.77 9.52 -11.30
C GLN A 39 -8.69 9.48 -12.82
N ASP A 40 -7.89 10.36 -13.44
CA ASP A 40 -7.69 10.37 -14.90
C ASP A 40 -6.95 9.11 -15.36
N GLU A 41 -5.98 8.66 -14.57
CA GLU A 41 -5.17 7.47 -14.82
C GLU A 41 -6.04 6.20 -14.77
N PHE A 42 -6.90 6.10 -13.76
CA PHE A 42 -7.85 5.03 -13.57
C PHE A 42 -8.91 5.01 -14.68
N ALA A 43 -9.43 6.17 -15.09
CA ALA A 43 -10.37 6.26 -16.21
C ALA A 43 -9.77 5.75 -17.52
N ARG A 44 -8.49 6.06 -17.79
CA ARG A 44 -7.77 5.58 -18.98
C ARG A 44 -7.50 4.08 -18.94
N PHE A 45 -7.19 3.54 -17.76
CA PHE A 45 -7.07 2.10 -17.56
C PHE A 45 -8.39 1.37 -17.87
N LEU A 46 -9.52 1.88 -17.37
CA LEU A 46 -10.85 1.33 -17.65
C LEU A 46 -11.21 1.41 -19.15
N ALA A 47 -10.74 2.45 -19.84
CA ALA A 47 -10.91 2.59 -21.28
C ALA A 47 -9.99 1.66 -22.11
N GLY A 48 -9.08 0.91 -21.47
CA GLY A 48 -8.10 0.05 -22.14
C GLY A 48 -7.03 0.82 -22.91
N GLU A 49 -6.80 2.08 -22.55
CA GLU A 49 -5.79 2.92 -23.18
C GLU A 49 -4.37 2.55 -22.71
N ALA A 50 -3.36 2.93 -23.49
CA ALA A 50 -1.99 2.85 -23.03
C ALA A 50 -1.75 3.88 -21.91
N ARG A 51 -0.91 3.51 -20.92
CA ARG A 51 -0.48 4.39 -19.84
C ARG A 51 -0.17 5.81 -20.35
N GLY A 52 0.92 6.06 -21.09
CA GLY A 52 1.45 7.45 -21.23
C GLY A 52 2.33 7.89 -20.04
N GLU A 53 2.31 9.17 -19.67
CA GLU A 53 3.08 9.73 -18.52
C GLU A 53 2.25 9.77 -17.22
N PHE A 54 2.86 9.41 -16.08
CA PHE A 54 2.21 9.27 -14.76
C PHE A 54 3.06 9.96 -13.69
N PRO A 55 2.88 11.26 -13.46
CA PRO A 55 3.70 11.99 -12.51
C PRO A 55 3.46 11.55 -11.05
N GLY A 56 2.23 11.10 -10.71
CA GLY A 56 1.88 10.68 -9.35
C GLY A 56 2.70 9.48 -8.88
N ILE A 57 2.65 8.38 -9.62
CA ILE A 57 3.47 7.19 -9.33
C ILE A 57 4.97 7.47 -9.46
N ALA A 58 5.38 8.38 -10.35
CA ALA A 58 6.79 8.72 -10.53
C ALA A 58 7.40 9.33 -9.26
N ALA A 59 6.69 10.26 -8.60
CA ALA A 59 7.14 10.87 -7.35
C ALA A 59 7.26 9.83 -6.20
N TRP A 60 6.33 8.88 -6.14
CA TRP A 60 6.42 7.77 -5.19
C TRP A 60 7.61 6.85 -5.51
N CYS A 61 7.82 6.50 -6.78
CA CYS A 61 8.97 5.72 -7.22
C CYS A 61 10.31 6.42 -6.90
N ASP A 62 10.39 7.74 -6.99
CA ASP A 62 11.57 8.50 -6.55
C ASP A 62 11.81 8.37 -5.05
N THR A 63 10.75 8.41 -4.25
CA THR A 63 10.83 8.20 -2.79
C THR A 63 11.34 6.79 -2.46
N VAL A 64 10.80 5.77 -3.14
CA VAL A 64 11.25 4.37 -3.01
C VAL A 64 12.71 4.23 -3.41
N ARG A 65 13.12 4.75 -4.58
CA ARG A 65 14.52 4.70 -5.04
C ARG A 65 15.47 5.36 -4.04
N ALA A 66 15.11 6.53 -3.53
CA ALA A 66 15.91 7.24 -2.54
C ALA A 66 16.09 6.40 -1.26
N ALA A 67 15.01 5.83 -0.73
CA ALA A 67 15.07 4.94 0.43
C ALA A 67 15.95 3.71 0.20
N VAL A 68 15.75 3.01 -0.93
CA VAL A 68 16.50 1.79 -1.28
C VAL A 68 17.98 2.09 -1.47
N SER A 69 18.33 3.20 -2.14
CA SER A 69 19.73 3.61 -2.33
C SER A 69 20.44 3.96 -1.01
N ALA A 70 19.67 4.36 0.01
CA ALA A 70 20.15 4.59 1.37
C ALA A 70 20.21 3.30 2.21
N GLY A 71 19.94 2.13 1.64
CA GLY A 71 19.94 0.85 2.34
C GLY A 71 18.70 0.60 3.21
N LYS A 72 17.64 1.40 3.05
CA LYS A 72 16.37 1.25 3.76
C LYS A 72 15.42 0.34 2.99
N ARG A 73 14.41 -0.22 3.66
CA ARG A 73 13.38 -1.08 3.04
C ARG A 73 12.01 -0.41 3.07
N MET A 74 11.36 -0.35 1.91
CA MET A 74 9.94 -0.05 1.80
C MET A 74 9.20 -1.32 1.42
N HIS A 75 8.16 -1.66 2.17
CA HIS A 75 7.45 -2.92 2.03
C HIS A 75 5.95 -2.69 2.14
N ARG A 76 5.19 -3.36 1.29
CA ARG A 76 3.74 -3.28 1.25
C ARG A 76 3.15 -4.68 1.21
N VAL A 77 2.16 -4.93 2.06
CA VAL A 77 1.23 -6.04 1.87
C VAL A 77 -0.17 -5.48 1.61
N HIS A 78 -0.79 -5.90 0.51
CA HIS A 78 -2.19 -5.61 0.23
C HIS A 78 -2.99 -6.92 0.29
N VAL A 79 -4.03 -6.95 1.13
CA VAL A 79 -5.04 -8.01 1.15
C VAL A 79 -6.08 -7.71 0.06
N VAL A 80 -6.14 -8.55 -0.97
CA VAL A 80 -6.97 -8.35 -2.15
C VAL A 80 -8.07 -9.41 -2.24
N ALA A 81 -9.31 -8.97 -2.44
CA ALA A 81 -10.45 -9.85 -2.60
C ALA A 81 -10.57 -10.30 -4.06
N GLU A 82 -10.69 -11.60 -4.29
CA GLU A 82 -10.92 -12.19 -5.60
C GLU A 82 -12.41 -12.50 -5.83
N PRO A 83 -12.97 -12.21 -7.03
CA PRO A 83 -12.31 -11.59 -8.17
C PRO A 83 -11.93 -10.13 -7.93
N LEU A 84 -10.76 -9.72 -8.44
CA LEU A 84 -10.20 -8.39 -8.23
C LEU A 84 -11.14 -7.29 -8.70
N SER A 85 -11.26 -6.23 -7.89
CA SER A 85 -11.89 -4.99 -8.33
C SER A 85 -11.10 -4.36 -9.48
N ASP A 86 -11.75 -3.50 -10.27
CA ASP A 86 -11.06 -2.77 -11.32
C ASP A 86 -9.93 -1.89 -10.76
N TYR A 87 -10.10 -1.35 -9.56
CA TYR A 87 -9.08 -0.55 -8.88
C TYR A 87 -7.84 -1.39 -8.53
N VAL A 88 -8.01 -2.57 -7.94
CA VAL A 88 -6.86 -3.44 -7.63
C VAL A 88 -6.18 -3.94 -8.91
N ARG A 89 -6.93 -4.18 -10.00
CA ARG A 89 -6.35 -4.48 -11.31
C ARG A 89 -5.53 -3.32 -11.87
N PHE A 90 -6.01 -2.08 -11.68
CA PHE A 90 -5.28 -0.87 -12.00
C PHE A 90 -3.98 -0.77 -11.18
N GLU A 91 -4.04 -0.94 -9.85
CA GLU A 91 -2.85 -0.92 -9.01
C GLU A 91 -1.83 -1.96 -9.41
N CYS A 92 -2.26 -3.21 -9.63
CA CYS A 92 -1.38 -4.28 -10.09
C CYS A 92 -0.66 -3.87 -11.39
N GLY A 93 -1.42 -3.49 -12.42
CA GLY A 93 -0.84 -3.25 -13.74
C GLY A 93 -0.08 -1.93 -13.87
N TRP A 94 -0.50 -0.86 -13.19
CA TRP A 94 -0.06 0.51 -13.45
C TRP A 94 0.68 1.15 -12.27
N ALA A 95 0.55 0.62 -11.05
CA ALA A 95 1.29 1.09 -9.88
C ALA A 95 2.39 0.10 -9.46
N TYR A 96 2.01 -1.10 -9.03
CA TYR A 96 2.91 -2.08 -8.41
C TYR A 96 4.03 -2.53 -9.34
N GLU A 97 3.78 -2.67 -10.64
CA GLU A 97 4.84 -2.99 -11.60
C GLU A 97 6.01 -1.99 -11.50
N HIS A 98 5.70 -0.69 -11.41
CA HIS A 98 6.71 0.36 -11.38
C HIS A 98 7.33 0.58 -10.01
N THR A 99 6.57 0.44 -8.92
CA THR A 99 7.16 0.60 -7.59
C THR A 99 8.06 -0.57 -7.23
N VAL A 100 7.74 -1.79 -7.71
CA VAL A 100 8.62 -2.95 -7.60
C VAL A 100 9.88 -2.77 -8.44
N GLU A 101 9.80 -2.18 -9.64
CA GLU A 101 10.99 -1.77 -10.42
C GLU A 101 11.84 -0.72 -9.68
N ALA A 102 11.22 0.19 -8.93
CA ALA A 102 11.90 1.17 -8.09
C ALA A 102 12.54 0.56 -6.84
N GLY A 103 12.16 -0.67 -6.47
CA GLY A 103 12.73 -1.44 -5.35
C GLY A 103 11.79 -1.62 -4.15
N GLU A 104 10.50 -1.26 -4.25
CA GLU A 104 9.50 -1.57 -3.22
C GLU A 104 9.24 -3.07 -3.17
N ASP A 105 9.18 -3.64 -1.97
CA ASP A 105 8.76 -5.04 -1.78
C ASP A 105 7.25 -5.09 -1.63
N VAL A 106 6.54 -5.24 -2.76
CA VAL A 106 5.08 -5.38 -2.80
C VAL A 106 4.70 -6.85 -2.76
N ARG A 107 3.78 -7.19 -1.86
CA ARG A 107 3.25 -8.53 -1.67
C ARG A 107 1.73 -8.52 -1.56
N LEU A 108 1.11 -9.61 -1.96
CA LEU A 108 -0.35 -9.74 -1.99
C LEU A 108 -0.81 -10.95 -1.19
N ILE A 109 -1.92 -10.78 -0.47
CA ILE A 109 -2.71 -11.87 0.12
C ILE A 109 -4.02 -11.89 -0.64
N ALA A 110 -4.23 -12.90 -1.49
CA ALA A 110 -5.51 -13.09 -2.15
C ALA A 110 -6.49 -13.79 -1.21
N VAL A 111 -7.69 -13.23 -1.05
CA VAL A 111 -8.77 -13.77 -0.23
C VAL A 111 -10.02 -13.96 -1.08
N SER A 112 -10.88 -14.92 -0.73
CA SER A 112 -12.13 -15.18 -1.43
C SER A 112 -13.29 -15.16 -0.45
N GLY A 113 -14.33 -14.37 -0.74
CA GLY A 113 -15.50 -14.25 0.15
C GLY A 113 -15.11 -13.80 1.56
N ASP A 114 -15.47 -14.60 2.57
CA ASP A 114 -15.24 -14.30 3.99
C ASP A 114 -13.88 -14.83 4.53
N ASP A 115 -12.97 -15.27 3.65
CA ASP A 115 -11.67 -15.87 4.04
C ASP A 115 -10.61 -14.83 4.44
N TRP A 116 -11.02 -13.80 5.18
CA TRP A 116 -10.10 -12.79 5.70
C TRP A 116 -9.16 -13.41 6.73
N PRO A 117 -7.82 -13.19 6.65
CA PRO A 117 -6.90 -13.72 7.64
C PRO A 117 -7.25 -13.20 9.04
N ALA A 118 -7.68 -14.09 9.94
CA ALA A 118 -8.14 -13.73 11.28
C ALA A 118 -7.10 -12.96 12.12
N ALA A 119 -5.81 -13.09 11.76
CA ALA A 119 -4.73 -12.38 12.40
C ALA A 119 -4.58 -10.92 11.92
N LEU A 120 -5.26 -10.48 10.86
CA LEU A 120 -5.08 -9.16 10.24
C LEU A 120 -6.24 -8.21 10.54
N PRO A 121 -5.95 -6.91 10.74
CA PRO A 121 -6.99 -5.91 10.93
C PRO A 121 -7.73 -5.62 9.61
N HIS A 122 -8.94 -5.07 9.70
CA HIS A 122 -9.69 -4.53 8.55
C HIS A 122 -9.45 -3.03 8.35
N TYR A 123 -8.24 -2.56 8.63
CA TYR A 123 -7.89 -1.16 8.42
C TYR A 123 -6.43 -1.03 8.02
N ASP A 124 -6.14 0.07 7.34
CA ASP A 124 -4.85 0.38 6.79
C ASP A 124 -3.93 1.05 7.79
N TYR A 125 -2.64 0.78 7.69
CA TYR A 125 -1.66 1.52 8.48
C TYR A 125 -0.29 1.57 7.83
N TRP A 126 0.48 2.59 8.23
CA TRP A 126 1.91 2.64 8.07
C TRP A 126 2.62 2.32 9.38
N LEU A 127 3.70 1.56 9.31
CA LEU A 127 4.58 1.27 10.43
C LEU A 127 6.03 1.58 10.04
N PHE A 128 6.58 2.64 10.63
CA PHE A 128 7.96 3.06 10.42
C PHE A 128 8.86 2.55 11.54
N ASP A 129 10.02 2.00 11.17
CA ASP A 129 11.07 1.47 12.06
C ASP A 129 10.56 0.55 13.17
N SER A 130 9.43 -0.14 12.94
CA SER A 130 8.74 -0.96 13.95
C SER A 130 8.31 -0.20 15.21
N SER A 131 8.31 1.14 15.20
CA SER A 131 8.13 1.97 16.38
C SER A 131 7.22 3.19 16.21
N GLN A 132 6.88 3.58 14.98
CA GLN A 132 5.92 4.66 14.71
C GLN A 132 4.78 4.13 13.87
N LEU A 133 3.58 4.12 14.43
CA LEU A 133 2.37 3.61 13.80
C LEU A 133 1.48 4.78 13.37
N VAL A 134 1.08 4.78 12.10
CA VAL A 134 0.06 5.71 11.59
C VAL A 134 -1.13 4.87 11.10
N ALA A 135 -2.25 4.90 11.84
CA ALA A 135 -3.50 4.32 11.38
C ALA A 135 -4.11 5.22 10.31
N MET A 136 -4.65 4.63 9.25
CA MET A 136 -5.17 5.35 8.08
C MET A 136 -6.66 5.13 8.00
N HIS A 137 -7.41 6.23 7.96
CA HIS A 137 -8.86 6.23 7.96
C HIS A 137 -9.37 6.70 6.61
N TYR A 138 -10.26 5.89 6.05
CA TYR A 138 -10.94 6.14 4.78
C TYR A 138 -12.45 6.07 5.01
N ASP A 139 -13.22 6.77 4.18
CA ASP A 139 -14.67 6.61 4.15
C ASP A 139 -15.10 5.41 3.29
N GLU A 140 -16.40 5.18 3.19
CA GLU A 140 -16.98 4.05 2.45
C GLU A 140 -16.69 4.12 0.93
N GLU A 141 -16.38 5.30 0.40
CA GLU A 141 -15.98 5.50 -0.99
C GLU A 141 -14.46 5.32 -1.21
N GLY A 142 -13.70 5.11 -0.14
CA GLY A 142 -12.24 4.96 -0.17
C GLY A 142 -11.49 6.29 -0.19
N ARG A 143 -12.13 7.43 0.12
CA ARG A 143 -11.46 8.72 0.23
C ARG A 143 -10.72 8.80 1.54
N PHE A 144 -9.49 9.32 1.50
CA PHE A 144 -8.71 9.55 2.72
C PHE A 144 -9.39 10.60 3.62
N VAL A 145 -9.67 10.22 4.86
CA VAL A 145 -10.29 11.08 5.87
C VAL A 145 -9.21 11.64 6.80
N SER A 146 -8.37 10.75 7.36
CA SER A 146 -7.30 11.15 8.26
C SER A 146 -6.26 10.05 8.48
N GLY A 147 -5.07 10.45 8.92
CA GLY A 147 -4.04 9.56 9.45
C GLY A 147 -3.82 9.87 10.92
N GLU A 148 -3.83 8.86 11.79
CA GLU A 148 -3.63 9.01 13.23
C GLU A 148 -2.27 8.45 13.64
N LEU A 149 -1.37 9.31 14.13
CA LEU A 149 -0.10 8.88 14.72
C LEU A 149 -0.35 8.33 16.12
N ILE A 150 -0.13 7.02 16.26
CA ILE A 150 -0.36 6.24 17.46
C ILE A 150 0.97 6.07 18.21
N SER A 151 0.97 6.43 19.49
CA SER A 151 2.15 6.36 20.37
C SER A 151 2.09 5.23 21.39
N GLU A 152 0.94 4.58 21.51
CA GLU A 152 0.69 3.53 22.49
C GLU A 152 1.53 2.27 22.19
N PRO A 153 2.44 1.86 23.09
CA PRO A 153 3.36 0.74 22.84
C PRO A 153 2.64 -0.58 22.51
N GLU A 154 1.52 -0.86 23.16
CA GLU A 154 0.74 -2.07 22.93
C GLU A 154 0.15 -2.15 21.52
N LYS A 155 -0.30 -1.01 20.97
CA LYS A 155 -0.81 -0.94 19.59
C LYS A 155 0.33 -1.09 18.58
N ILE A 156 1.50 -0.51 18.87
CA ILE A 156 2.69 -0.66 18.03
C ILE A 156 3.16 -2.13 18.02
N VAL A 157 3.20 -2.79 19.18
CA VAL A 157 3.52 -4.23 19.24
C VAL A 157 2.51 -5.05 18.45
N GLN A 158 1.22 -4.76 18.58
CA GLN A 158 0.18 -5.44 17.82
C GLN A 158 0.33 -5.24 16.30
N ALA A 159 0.67 -4.03 15.85
CA ALA A 159 0.93 -3.74 14.44
C ALA A 159 2.18 -4.46 13.89
N ASN A 160 3.18 -4.71 14.73
CA ASN A 160 4.31 -5.57 14.36
C ASN A 160 3.88 -7.03 14.17
N LEU A 161 3.03 -7.56 15.07
CA LEU A 161 2.50 -8.92 14.93
C LEU A 161 1.67 -9.07 13.64
N TRP A 162 0.84 -8.07 13.34
CA TRP A 162 0.07 -8.03 12.09
C TRP A 162 0.95 -7.97 10.85
N ARG A 163 2.01 -7.15 10.87
CA ARG A 163 3.00 -7.11 9.79
C ARG A 163 3.59 -8.50 9.56
N ASP A 164 4.08 -9.15 10.61
CA ASP A 164 4.77 -10.44 10.47
C ASP A 164 3.81 -11.53 9.96
N ALA A 165 2.56 -11.53 10.43
CA ALA A 165 1.51 -12.40 9.92
C ALA A 165 1.19 -12.13 8.43
N ALA A 166 1.06 -10.86 8.05
CA ALA A 166 0.76 -10.46 6.67
C ALA A 166 1.91 -10.84 5.71
N VAL A 167 3.16 -10.61 6.13
CA VAL A 167 4.34 -11.00 5.35
C VAL A 167 4.40 -12.52 5.18
N SER A 168 4.11 -13.28 6.24
CA SER A 168 4.13 -14.75 6.19
C SER A 168 3.01 -15.33 5.31
N ALA A 169 1.85 -14.68 5.25
CA ALA A 169 0.70 -15.15 4.47
C ALA A 169 0.71 -14.69 3.01
N SER A 170 1.52 -13.68 2.67
CA SER A 170 1.55 -13.06 1.35
C SER A 170 2.55 -13.70 0.40
N ILE A 171 2.33 -13.53 -0.90
CA ILE A 171 3.29 -13.85 -1.96
C ILE A 171 3.78 -12.57 -2.65
N PRO A 172 5.02 -12.55 -3.21
CA PRO A 172 5.50 -11.38 -3.95
C PRO A 172 4.58 -11.02 -5.12
N TYR A 173 4.39 -9.72 -5.37
CA TYR A 173 3.54 -9.21 -6.45
C TYR A 173 3.87 -9.86 -7.80
N ARG A 174 5.15 -9.99 -8.18
CA ARG A 174 5.55 -10.62 -9.45
C ARG A 174 5.09 -12.08 -9.56
N THR A 175 5.00 -12.80 -8.45
CA THR A 175 4.46 -14.18 -8.44
C THR A 175 2.96 -14.16 -8.65
N TYR A 176 2.23 -13.27 -7.97
CA TYR A 176 0.79 -13.11 -8.14
C TYR A 176 0.41 -12.63 -9.55
N ALA A 177 1.10 -11.62 -10.09
CA ALA A 177 0.88 -11.11 -11.44
C ALA A 177 1.06 -12.18 -12.52
N GLY A 178 1.99 -13.12 -12.33
CA GLY A 178 2.15 -14.28 -13.20
C GLY A 178 0.99 -15.27 -13.16
N GLN A 179 0.19 -15.29 -12.08
CA GLN A 179 -1.01 -16.13 -11.94
C GLN A 179 -2.24 -15.46 -12.58
N LEU A 180 -2.28 -14.13 -12.66
CA LEU A 180 -3.36 -13.38 -13.29
C LEU A 180 -3.35 -13.48 -14.83
N GLN A 181 -2.19 -13.74 -15.44
CA GLN A 181 -2.12 -13.98 -16.88
C GLN A 181 -2.76 -15.34 -17.18
N PRO A 182 -3.70 -15.44 -18.14
CA PRO A 182 -4.25 -16.73 -18.50
C PRO A 182 -3.10 -17.64 -18.92
N SER A 183 -3.05 -18.84 -18.32
CA SER A 183 -2.13 -19.89 -18.75
C SER A 183 -2.25 -20.01 -20.27
N SER A 184 -1.20 -19.65 -21.00
CA SER A 184 -1.21 -19.85 -22.45
C SER A 184 -1.39 -21.35 -22.71
N PRO A 185 -2.37 -21.76 -23.54
CA PRO A 185 -2.64 -23.16 -23.82
C PRO A 185 -1.46 -23.85 -24.54
#